data_AF-A0AAD7C0T4-F1
#
_entry.id   AF-A0AAD7C0T4-F1
#
_cell.length_a   1.000
_cell.length_b   1.000
_cell.length_c   1.000
_cell.angle_alpha   90.00
_cell.angle_beta   90.00
_cell.angle_gamma   90.00
#
_symmetry.space_group_name_H-M   'P 1'
#
loop_
_entity.id
_entity.type
_entity.pdbx_description
1 polymer ?
#
loop_
_entity_poly.entity_id
_entity_poly.type
_entity_poly.pdbx_seq_one_letter_code
_entity_poly.pdbx_strand_id
1 'polypeptide(L)'
;MADTLSTALLLAHSATPGAKERVQELIAESRANIARIESQIKDLERLRAREYSIITALKLIIAPVRTLPSELLGSIFTLALDVGSDGDWVAASIKDVLVLSQVCTHWRQAALATPQLW
;
A
#
# COMPACT_ATOMS: atom_id res chain seq x y z
N MET A 1 -34.29 -6.19 8.81
CA MET A 1 -34.00 -4.89 9.49
C MET A 1 -35.25 -4.20 10.04
N ALA A 2 -36.48 -4.67 9.75
CA ALA A 2 -37.73 -4.07 10.24
C ALA A 2 -38.24 -4.61 11.60
N ASP A 3 -37.70 -5.73 12.11
CA ASP A 3 -38.26 -6.41 13.30
C ASP A 3 -37.68 -5.99 14.66
N THR A 4 -36.60 -5.22 14.68
CA THR A 4 -35.96 -4.81 15.94
C THR A 4 -36.73 -3.72 16.69
N LEU A 5 -37.47 -2.86 15.97
CA LEU A 5 -38.28 -1.79 16.56
C LEU A 5 -39.59 -2.33 17.16
N SER A 6 -40.20 -3.34 16.51
CA SER A 6 -41.45 -3.95 16.97
C SER A 6 -41.25 -4.79 18.23
N THR A 7 -40.14 -5.53 18.30
CA THR A 7 -39.73 -6.28 19.50
C THR A 7 -39.34 -5.37 20.66
N ALA A 8 -38.69 -4.22 20.39
CA ALA A 8 -38.36 -3.22 21.40
C ALA A 8 -39.61 -2.56 22.02
N LEU A 9 -40.64 -2.28 21.22
CA LEU A 9 -41.91 -1.70 21.68
C LEU A 9 -42.73 -2.68 22.54
N LEU A 10 -42.73 -3.97 22.20
CA LEU A 10 -43.41 -5.02 22.96
C LEU A 10 -42.78 -5.29 24.33
N LEU A 11 -41.45 -5.23 24.43
CA LEU A 11 -40.74 -5.37 25.71
C LEU A 11 -40.87 -4.13 26.60
N ALA A 12 -40.99 -2.94 26.00
CA ALA A 12 -41.20 -1.70 26.74
C ALA A 12 -42.57 -1.65 27.46
N HIS A 13 -43.58 -2.34 26.92
CA HIS A 13 -44.94 -2.39 27.50
C HIS A 13 -45.05 -3.39 28.68
N SER A 14 -44.12 -4.33 28.82
CA SER A 14 -44.11 -5.35 29.88
C SER A 14 -43.02 -5.15 30.93
N ALA A 15 -42.17 -4.12 30.78
CA ALA A 15 -41.00 -3.92 31.64
C ALA A 15 -41.38 -3.36 33.01
N THR A 16 -41.20 -4.17 34.04
CA THR A 16 -41.04 -3.69 35.42
C THR A 16 -39.82 -2.75 35.50
N PRO A 17 -39.78 -1.80 36.45
CA PRO A 17 -38.68 -0.83 36.58
C PRO A 17 -37.28 -1.47 36.58
N GLY A 18 -37.14 -2.63 37.22
CA GLY A 18 -35.86 -3.38 37.28
C GLY A 18 -35.45 -4.03 35.95
N ALA A 19 -36.39 -4.39 35.07
CA ALA A 19 -36.05 -4.93 33.75
C ALA A 19 -35.46 -3.85 32.83
N LYS A 20 -36.01 -2.63 32.91
CA LYS A 20 -35.51 -1.48 32.14
C LYS A 20 -34.10 -1.07 32.56
N GLU A 21 -33.83 -1.06 33.86
CA GLU A 21 -32.51 -0.74 34.42
C GLU A 21 -31.45 -1.77 34.00
N ARG A 22 -31.76 -3.07 34.08
CA ARG A 22 -30.88 -4.16 33.63
C ARG A 22 -30.52 -4.06 32.15
N VAL A 23 -31.50 -3.71 31.30
CA VAL A 23 -31.27 -3.51 29.87
C VAL A 23 -30.39 -2.28 29.61
N GLN A 24 -30.56 -1.20 30.38
CA GLN A 24 -29.72 -0.01 30.28
C GLN A 24 -28.26 -0.29 30.69
N GLU A 25 -28.05 -1.05 31.76
CA GLU A 25 -26.72 -1.51 32.17
C GLU A 25 -26.04 -2.31 31.06
N LEU A 26 -26.74 -3.29 30.47
CA LEU A 26 -26.19 -4.13 29.41
C LEU A 26 -25.86 -3.33 28.13
N ILE A 27 -26.67 -2.31 27.81
CA ILE A 27 -26.39 -1.40 26.70
C ILE A 27 -25.15 -0.56 27.00
N ALA A 28 -25.01 -0.05 28.22
CA ALA A 28 -23.84 0.74 28.62
C ALA A 28 -22.56 -0.11 28.57
N GLU A 29 -22.62 -1.34 29.08
CA GLU A 29 -21.51 -2.30 29.00
C GLU A 29 -21.15 -2.63 27.55
N SER A 30 -22.15 -2.91 26.70
CA SER A 30 -21.93 -3.19 25.28
C SER A 30 -21.29 -2.02 24.56
N ARG A 31 -21.69 -0.77 24.86
CA ARG A 31 -21.06 0.44 24.31
C ARG A 31 -19.62 0.60 24.77
N ALA A 32 -19.33 0.34 26.03
CA ALA A 32 -17.95 0.38 26.55
C ALA A 32 -17.07 -0.68 25.86
N ASN A 33 -17.61 -1.87 25.62
CA ASN A 33 -16.93 -2.93 24.88
C ASN A 33 -16.66 -2.53 23.42
N ILE A 34 -17.62 -1.92 22.73
CA ILE A 34 -17.41 -1.40 21.37
C ILE A 34 -16.29 -0.35 21.36
N ALA A 35 -16.34 0.64 22.24
CA ALA A 35 -15.31 1.69 22.32
C ALA A 35 -13.91 1.10 22.59
N ARG A 36 -13.82 0.08 23.44
CA ARG A 36 -12.56 -0.65 23.69
C ARG A 36 -12.05 -1.35 22.42
N ILE A 37 -12.92 -2.07 21.72
CA ILE A 37 -12.56 -2.77 20.48
C ILE A 37 -12.09 -1.78 19.40
N GLU A 38 -12.80 -0.66 19.24
CA GLU A 38 -12.43 0.40 18.29
C GLU A 38 -11.04 0.98 18.62
N SER A 39 -10.73 1.20 19.89
CA SER A 39 -9.39 1.62 20.30
C SER A 39 -8.33 0.59 19.92
N GLN A 40 -8.59 -0.70 20.16
CA GLN A 40 -7.66 -1.78 19.82
C GLN A 40 -7.44 -1.87 18.30
N ILE A 41 -8.50 -1.71 17.50
CA ILE A 41 -8.40 -1.67 16.03
C ILE A 41 -7.48 -0.55 15.59
N LYS A 42 -7.68 0.67 16.12
CA LYS A 42 -6.87 1.84 15.79
C LYS A 42 -5.38 1.62 16.10
N ASP A 43 -5.07 0.97 17.21
CA ASP A 43 -3.69 0.68 17.57
C ASP A 43 -3.07 -0.39 16.67
N LEU A 44 -3.82 -1.43 16.30
CA LEU A 44 -3.39 -2.43 15.35
C LEU A 44 -3.18 -1.85 13.94
N GLU A 45 -4.03 -0.91 13.51
CA GLU A 45 -3.87 -0.21 12.23
C GLU A 45 -2.58 0.62 12.19
N ARG A 46 -2.25 1.31 13.30
CA ARG A 46 -0.98 2.03 13.43
C ARG A 46 0.22 1.09 13.34
N LEU A 47 0.16 -0.04 14.03
CA LEU A 47 1.22 -1.05 13.96
C LEU A 47 1.37 -1.59 12.54
N ARG A 48 0.26 -1.93 11.89
CA ARG A 48 0.25 -2.38 10.49
C ARG A 48 0.87 -1.35 9.55
N ALA A 49 0.55 -0.07 9.71
CA ALA A 49 1.14 1.00 8.91
C ALA A 49 2.66 1.11 9.10
N ARG A 50 3.13 0.97 10.34
CA ARG A 50 4.58 0.93 10.66
C ARG A 50 5.27 -0.22 9.96
N GLU A 51 4.73 -1.43 10.03
CA GLU A 51 5.33 -2.61 9.38
C GLU A 51 5.39 -2.46 7.86
N TYR A 52 4.36 -1.90 7.22
CA TYR A 52 4.41 -1.59 5.78
C TYR A 52 5.50 -0.57 5.43
N SER A 53 5.70 0.45 6.27
CA SER A 53 6.77 1.43 6.07
C SER A 53 8.14 0.77 6.14
N ILE A 54 8.35 -0.13 7.11
CA ILE A 54 9.60 -0.88 7.26
C ILE A 54 9.83 -1.77 6.03
N ILE A 55 8.84 -2.55 5.61
CA ILE A 55 8.93 -3.40 4.41
C ILE A 55 9.29 -2.56 3.19
N THR A 56 8.69 -1.38 3.04
CA THR A 56 8.94 -0.48 1.91
C THR A 56 10.38 0.01 1.92
N ALA A 57 10.88 0.47 3.07
CA ALA A 57 12.26 0.90 3.23
C ALA A 57 13.26 -0.24 2.94
N LEU A 58 13.01 -1.44 3.46
CA LEU A 58 13.86 -2.61 3.21
C LEU A 58 13.83 -3.03 1.74
N LYS A 59 12.68 -2.94 1.06
CA LYS A 59 12.58 -3.19 -0.39
C LYS A 59 13.38 -2.18 -1.22
N LEU A 60 13.56 -0.94 -0.74
CA LEU A 60 14.43 0.03 -1.38
C LEU A 60 15.91 -0.35 -1.19
N ILE A 61 16.29 -0.79 0.02
CA ILE A 61 17.65 -1.24 0.32
C ILE A 61 18.03 -2.47 -0.52
N ILE A 62 17.14 -3.47 -0.63
CA ILE A 62 17.42 -4.73 -1.32
C ILE A 62 17.30 -4.58 -2.86
N ALA A 63 16.74 -3.48 -3.36
CA ALA A 63 16.69 -3.18 -4.79
C ALA A 63 17.60 -1.97 -5.13
N PRO A 64 18.93 -2.15 -5.21
CA PRO A 64 19.89 -1.09 -5.55
C PRO A 64 19.53 -0.33 -6.83
N VAL A 65 18.90 -1.05 -7.76
CA VAL A 65 18.37 -0.56 -9.02
C VAL A 65 17.35 0.58 -8.87
N ARG A 66 16.67 0.70 -7.71
CA ARG A 66 15.72 1.78 -7.38
C ARG A 66 16.37 2.95 -6.65
N THR A 67 17.61 2.81 -6.19
CA THR A 67 18.36 3.87 -5.49
C THR A 67 19.49 4.46 -6.35
N LEU A 68 19.79 3.83 -7.49
CA LEU A 68 20.72 4.34 -8.48
C LEU A 68 20.23 5.70 -9.04
N PRO A 69 21.08 6.75 -8.98
CA PRO A 69 20.85 8.00 -9.70
C PRO A 69 20.59 7.75 -11.19
N SER A 70 19.76 8.59 -11.79
CA SER A 70 19.39 8.51 -13.21
C SER A 70 20.62 8.52 -14.13
N GLU A 71 21.66 9.24 -13.77
CA GLU A 71 22.91 9.40 -14.51
C GLU A 71 23.70 8.08 -14.58
N LEU A 72 23.77 7.36 -13.46
CA LEU A 72 24.41 6.05 -13.41
C LEU A 72 23.58 5.01 -14.16
N LEU A 73 22.26 5.09 -14.06
CA LEU A 73 21.35 4.23 -14.80
C LEU A 73 21.49 4.42 -16.32
N GLY A 74 21.55 5.68 -16.78
CA GLY A 74 21.81 6.03 -18.17
C GLY A 74 23.15 5.51 -18.67
N SER A 75 24.22 5.64 -17.86
CA SER A 75 25.53 5.09 -18.18
C SER A 75 25.52 3.57 -18.32
N ILE A 76 24.80 2.87 -17.42
CA ILE A 76 24.59 1.42 -17.50
C ILE A 76 23.83 1.05 -18.77
N PHE A 77 22.79 1.80 -19.14
CA PHE A 77 22.02 1.55 -20.36
C PHE A 77 22.88 1.69 -21.61
N THR A 78 23.64 2.78 -21.73
CA THR A 78 24.55 3.00 -22.86
C THR A 78 25.56 1.86 -22.96
N LEU A 79 26.21 1.48 -21.86
CA LEU A 79 27.15 0.34 -21.85
C LEU A 79 26.48 -0.98 -22.20
N ALA A 80 25.30 -1.28 -21.65
CA ALA A 80 24.60 -2.54 -21.88
C ALA A 80 24.13 -2.69 -23.34
N LEU A 81 23.79 -1.58 -23.98
CA LEU A 81 23.33 -1.55 -25.38
C LEU A 81 24.50 -1.49 -26.37
N ASP A 82 25.65 -0.96 -25.96
CA ASP A 82 26.90 -0.94 -26.74
C ASP A 82 27.58 -2.33 -26.80
N VAL A 83 27.48 -3.12 -25.72
CA VAL A 83 28.05 -4.48 -25.64
C VAL A 83 27.31 -5.50 -26.53
N GLY A 84 26.15 -5.16 -27.09
CA GLY A 84 25.38 -6.03 -27.98
C GLY A 84 25.85 -6.05 -29.44
N SER A 85 26.81 -5.20 -29.80
CA SER A 85 27.27 -5.04 -31.18
C SER A 85 28.69 -5.59 -31.32
N ASP A 86 28.84 -6.71 -32.05
CA ASP A 86 30.11 -7.37 -32.38
C ASP A 86 31.00 -6.49 -33.30
N GLY A 87 31.50 -5.38 -32.76
CA GLY A 87 32.53 -4.55 -33.39
C GLY A 87 32.03 -3.50 -34.40
N ASP A 88 30.77 -3.54 -34.82
CA ASP A 88 30.15 -2.47 -35.59
C ASP A 88 29.35 -1.56 -34.66
N TRP A 89 29.61 -0.25 -34.68
CA TRP A 89 28.89 0.77 -33.91
C TRP A 89 27.43 0.92 -34.38
N VAL A 90 26.62 -0.10 -34.20
CA VAL A 90 25.18 -0.07 -34.47
C VAL A 90 24.52 0.55 -33.25
N ALA A 91 23.88 1.71 -33.44
CA ALA A 91 23.09 2.36 -32.41
C ALA A 91 22.07 1.38 -31.82
N ALA A 92 21.84 1.46 -30.51
CA ALA A 92 20.85 0.65 -29.81
C ALA A 92 19.52 0.67 -30.56
N SER A 93 18.90 -0.51 -30.75
CA SER A 93 17.56 -0.52 -31.36
C SER A 93 16.58 0.16 -30.41
N ILE A 94 15.63 0.92 -30.95
CA ILE A 94 14.50 1.47 -30.18
C ILE A 94 13.82 0.37 -29.35
N LYS A 95 13.78 -0.86 -29.88
CA LYS A 95 13.24 -2.03 -29.18
C LYS A 95 13.96 -2.31 -27.87
N ASP A 96 15.29 -2.19 -27.83
CA ASP A 96 16.10 -2.53 -26.66
C ASP A 96 15.93 -1.48 -25.55
N VAL A 97 15.86 -0.20 -25.95
CA VAL A 97 15.53 0.91 -25.04
C VAL A 97 14.12 0.76 -24.46
N LEU A 98 13.16 0.30 -25.26
CA LEU A 98 11.81 0.00 -24.79
C LEU A 98 11.78 -1.18 -23.80
N VAL A 99 12.60 -2.21 -23.99
CA VAL A 99 12.72 -3.33 -23.04
C VAL A 99 13.23 -2.84 -21.68
N LEU A 100 14.28 -2.01 -21.65
CA LEU A 100 14.77 -1.39 -20.41
C LEU A 100 13.69 -0.52 -19.75
N SER A 101 12.93 0.23 -20.54
CA SER A 101 11.86 1.12 -20.08
C SER A 101 10.61 0.40 -19.51
N GLN A 102 10.52 -0.93 -19.65
CA GLN A 102 9.43 -1.74 -19.10
C GLN A 102 9.69 -2.23 -17.67
N VAL A 103 10.93 -2.16 -17.17
CA VAL A 103 11.30 -2.68 -15.84
C VAL A 103 10.56 -1.94 -14.72
N CYS A 104 10.60 -0.60 -14.71
CA CYS A 104 9.83 0.23 -13.79
C CYS A 104 9.74 1.68 -14.28
N THR A 105 8.96 2.50 -13.57
CA THR A 105 8.82 3.94 -13.87
C THR A 105 10.15 4.69 -13.77
N HIS A 106 11.01 4.36 -12.81
CA HIS A 106 12.34 4.98 -12.64
C HIS A 106 13.24 4.71 -13.86
N TRP A 107 13.26 3.47 -14.35
CA TRP A 107 14.05 3.08 -15.53
C TRP A 107 13.58 3.80 -16.79
N ARG A 108 12.26 3.91 -16.96
CA ARG A 108 11.68 4.66 -18.08
C ARG A 108 12.06 6.14 -18.04
N GLN A 109 11.98 6.77 -16.87
CA GLN A 109 12.37 8.18 -16.71
C GLN A 109 13.85 8.38 -17.01
N ALA A 110 14.72 7.51 -16.50
CA ALA A 110 16.15 7.57 -16.78
C ALA A 110 16.47 7.33 -18.27
N ALA A 111 15.79 6.39 -18.94
CA ALA A 111 15.97 6.14 -20.37
C ALA A 111 15.53 7.32 -21.24
N LEU A 112 14.40 7.97 -20.91
CA LEU A 112 13.96 9.20 -21.58
C LEU A 112 14.89 10.39 -21.33
N ALA A 113 15.50 10.44 -20.14
CA ALA A 113 16.44 11.48 -19.75
C ALA A 113 17.87 11.26 -20.28
N THR A 114 18.14 10.16 -21.00
CA THR A 114 19.45 9.83 -21.56
C THR A 114 19.40 9.93 -23.09
N PRO A 115 19.76 11.09 -23.68
CA PRO A 115 19.65 11.32 -25.13
C PRO A 115 20.50 10.36 -25.98
N GLN A 116 21.56 9.80 -25.43
CA GLN A 116 22.48 8.87 -26.10
C GLN A 116 21.81 7.53 -26.50
N LEU A 117 20.60 7.25 -25.98
CA LEU A 117 19.83 6.05 -26.26
C LEU A 117 18.90 6.19 -27.48
N TRP A 118 18.75 7.39 -28.04
CA TRP A 118 17.81 7.72 -29.12
C TRP A 118 18.54 8.25 -30.34
#